data_AF-A0A1Z8RPY9-F1
#
_entry.id   AF-A0A1Z8RPY9-F1
#
_cell.length_a   1.000
_cell.length_b   1.000
_cell.length_c   1.000
_cell.angle_alpha   90.00
_cell.angle_beta   90.00
_cell.angle_gamma   90.00
#
_symmetry.space_group_name_H-M   'P 1'
#
loop_
_entity.id
_entity.type
_entity.pdbx_description
1 polymer ?
#
loop_
_entity_poly.entity_id
_entity_poly.type
_entity_poly.pdbx_seq_one_letter_code
_entity_poly.pdbx_strand_id
1 'polypeptide(L)'
;MCSACGFPPAVGHWTDAGGATPHERLKIRFARANLINRLLKPLGITATDAGTLPGIQLSNGMGKTVICPTIEDVWRQVEIFTGNPYDPLRVN
;
A
#
# COMPACT_ATOMS: atom_id res chain seq x y z
N MET A 1 -23.64 20.54 -7.19
CA MET A 1 -22.47 20.66 -6.30
C MET A 1 -22.22 19.29 -5.70
N CYS A 2 -21.21 18.57 -6.20
CA CYS A 2 -20.97 17.18 -5.81
C CYS A 2 -20.45 17.13 -4.37
N SER A 3 -20.85 16.11 -3.63
CA SER A 3 -20.35 15.75 -2.31
C SER A 3 -18.85 15.37 -2.30
N ALA A 4 -18.07 15.76 -3.31
CA ALA A 4 -16.68 15.33 -3.52
C ALA A 4 -15.62 16.32 -3.01
N CYS A 5 -16.01 17.52 -2.53
CA CYS A 5 -15.09 18.45 -1.86
C CYS A 5 -15.33 18.55 -0.33
N GLY A 6 -16.25 17.75 0.23
CA GLY A 6 -16.56 17.69 1.65
C GLY A 6 -15.49 16.90 2.41
N PHE A 7 -14.42 17.60 2.80
CA PHE A 7 -13.29 17.10 3.58
C PHE A 7 -13.74 16.41 4.89
N PRO A 8 -13.58 15.08 5.05
CA PRO A 8 -13.67 14.41 6.35
C PRO A 8 -12.26 14.35 7.01
N PRO A 9 -12.17 14.12 8.34
CA PRO A 9 -11.05 14.58 9.14
C PRO A 9 -9.74 13.88 8.76
N ALA A 10 -8.69 14.67 8.57
CA ALA A 10 -7.32 14.23 8.35
C ALA A 10 -6.80 13.40 9.54
N VAL A 11 -7.10 12.10 9.53
CA VAL A 11 -6.51 11.14 10.44
C VAL A 11 -5.92 10.00 9.62
N GLY A 12 -4.62 10.07 9.40
CA GLY A 12 -3.86 9.06 8.66
C GLY A 12 -3.51 9.47 7.22
N HIS A 13 -3.12 8.48 6.41
CA HIS A 13 -2.70 8.67 5.04
C HIS A 13 -3.90 8.89 4.11
N TRP A 14 -3.73 9.66 3.02
CA TRP A 14 -4.82 10.01 2.09
C TRP A 14 -5.52 8.79 1.49
N THR A 15 -4.80 7.67 1.35
CA THR A 15 -5.33 6.39 0.86
C THR A 15 -6.34 5.73 1.80
N ASP A 16 -6.44 6.19 3.06
CA ASP A 16 -7.39 5.69 4.06
C ASP A 16 -8.54 6.69 4.32
N ALA A 17 -8.56 7.84 3.63
CA ALA A 17 -9.50 8.94 3.89
C ALA A 17 -10.98 8.60 3.63
N GLY A 18 -11.26 7.48 2.95
CA GLY A 18 -12.62 6.98 2.72
C GLY A 18 -13.29 6.31 3.93
N GLY A 19 -12.54 6.02 5.01
CA GLY A 19 -13.07 5.35 6.20
C GLY A 19 -13.44 6.34 7.31
N ALA A 20 -14.72 6.43 7.66
CA ALA A 20 -15.20 7.31 8.73
C ALA A 20 -14.77 6.79 10.11
N THR A 21 -14.77 5.47 10.31
CA THR A 21 -14.36 4.82 11.57
C THR A 21 -12.95 4.22 11.50
N PRO A 22 -12.25 4.00 12.64
CA PRO A 22 -10.97 3.31 12.66
C PRO A 22 -11.02 1.91 12.03
N HIS A 23 -12.13 1.20 12.22
CA HIS A 23 -12.35 -0.13 11.67
C HIS A 23 -12.51 -0.11 10.14
N GLU A 24 -13.23 0.87 9.60
CA GLU A 24 -13.32 1.08 8.14
C GLU A 24 -11.95 1.41 7.54
N ARG A 25 -11.16 2.27 8.20
CA ARG A 25 -9.78 2.56 7.76
C ARG A 25 -8.89 1.32 7.77
N LEU A 26 -9.02 0.46 8.79
CA LEU A 26 -8.29 -0.81 8.84
C LEU A 26 -8.68 -1.75 7.68
N LYS A 27 -9.98 -1.84 7.35
CA LYS A 27 -10.43 -2.59 6.17
C LYS A 27 -9.85 -2.04 4.88
N ILE A 28 -9.81 -0.72 4.71
CA ILE A 28 -9.21 -0.05 3.55
C ILE A 28 -7.72 -0.39 3.45
N ARG A 29 -6.99 -0.34 4.56
CA ARG A 29 -5.57 -0.74 4.62
C ARG A 29 -5.34 -2.18 4.15
N PHE A 30 -6.11 -3.14 4.66
CA PHE A 30 -5.99 -4.54 4.24
C PHE A 30 -6.38 -4.75 2.77
N ALA A 31 -7.44 -4.09 2.30
CA ALA A 31 -7.83 -4.14 0.89
C ALA A 31 -6.72 -3.59 -0.02
N ARG A 32 -6.09 -2.47 0.36
CA ARG A 32 -4.94 -1.88 -0.35
C ARG A 32 -3.75 -2.85 -0.37
N ALA A 33 -3.35 -3.40 0.77
CA ALA A 33 -2.23 -4.34 0.83
C ALA A 33 -2.49 -5.58 -0.05
N ASN A 34 -3.70 -6.12 -0.03
CA ASN A 34 -4.08 -7.25 -0.89
C ASN A 34 -4.04 -6.91 -2.38
N LEU A 35 -4.45 -5.69 -2.77
CA LEU A 35 -4.35 -5.24 -4.17
C LEU A 35 -2.88 -5.15 -4.60
N ILE A 36 -2.04 -4.50 -3.80
CA ILE A 36 -0.61 -4.36 -4.06
C ILE A 36 0.07 -5.74 -4.12
N ASN A 37 -0.28 -6.65 -3.22
CA ASN A 37 0.26 -8.01 -3.22
C ASN A 37 -0.03 -8.73 -4.54
N ARG A 38 -1.24 -8.58 -5.09
CA ARG A 38 -1.60 -9.18 -6.38
C ARG A 38 -0.77 -8.60 -7.53
N LEU A 39 -0.50 -7.30 -7.51
CA LEU A 39 0.33 -6.63 -8.51
C LEU A 39 1.79 -7.09 -8.43
N LEU A 40 2.33 -7.29 -7.22
CA LEU A 40 3.74 -7.60 -7.01
C LEU A 40 4.07 -9.11 -7.01
N LYS A 41 3.07 -9.97 -6.88
CA LYS A 41 3.24 -11.43 -6.88
C LYS A 41 4.02 -11.97 -8.08
N PRO A 42 3.82 -11.49 -9.33
CA PRO A 42 4.61 -11.92 -10.49
C PRO A 42 6.11 -11.59 -10.38
N LEU A 43 6.47 -10.59 -9.59
CA LEU A 43 7.87 -10.21 -9.31
C LEU A 43 8.50 -11.01 -8.17
N GLY A 44 7.76 -11.96 -7.57
CA GLY A 44 8.22 -12.69 -6.39
C GLY A 44 8.23 -11.85 -5.11
N ILE A 45 7.60 -10.67 -5.13
CA ILE A 45 7.51 -9.76 -3.98
C ILE A 45 6.13 -9.90 -3.36
N THR A 46 6.07 -10.07 -2.03
CA THR A 46 4.82 -10.09 -1.28
C THR A 46 4.60 -8.77 -0.56
N ALA A 47 3.36 -8.31 -0.51
CA ALA A 47 2.94 -7.14 0.27
C ALA A 47 1.88 -7.54 1.29
N THR A 48 2.07 -7.18 2.55
CA THR A 48 1.10 -7.42 3.62
C THR A 48 0.98 -6.19 4.51
N ASP A 49 -0.14 -6.05 5.22
CA ASP A 49 -0.29 -5.08 6.29
C ASP A 49 -0.54 -5.87 7.58
N ALA A 50 0.29 -5.64 8.60
CA ALA A 50 0.27 -6.39 9.86
C ALA A 50 -0.90 -6.00 10.78
N GLY A 51 -1.62 -4.92 10.48
CA GLY A 51 -2.73 -4.37 11.26
C GLY A 51 -2.30 -3.67 12.56
N THR A 52 -1.24 -4.16 13.22
CA THR A 52 -0.71 -3.63 14.47
C THR A 52 0.16 -2.39 14.27
N LEU A 53 1.02 -2.39 13.25
CA LEU A 53 1.83 -1.24 12.86
C LEU A 53 1.30 -0.63 11.56
N PRO A 54 1.14 0.70 11.46
CA PRO A 54 0.86 1.37 10.18
C PRO A 54 1.96 1.12 9.14
N GLY A 55 1.56 0.70 7.94
CA GLY A 55 2.46 0.52 6.80
C GLY A 55 2.24 -0.79 6.05
N ILE A 56 2.88 -0.89 4.90
CA ILE A 56 2.86 -2.06 4.02
C ILE A 56 4.21 -2.74 4.14
N GLN A 57 4.21 -3.97 4.65
CA GLN A 57 5.39 -4.80 4.73
C GLN A 57 5.64 -5.47 3.37
N LEU A 58 6.77 -5.14 2.75
CA LEU A 58 7.24 -5.80 1.54
C LEU A 58 8.30 -6.83 1.87
N SER A 59 8.22 -8.00 1.24
CA SER A 59 9.25 -9.03 1.32
C SER A 59 9.60 -9.55 -0.08
N ASN A 60 10.89 -9.74 -0.36
CA ASN A 60 11.38 -10.14 -1.68
C ASN A 60 11.64 -11.65 -1.85
N GLY A 61 11.14 -12.47 -0.93
CA GLY A 61 11.36 -13.94 -0.95
C GLY A 61 12.79 -14.39 -0.62
N MET A 62 13.77 -13.48 -0.60
CA MET A 62 15.18 -13.74 -0.23
C MET A 62 15.46 -13.40 1.25
N GLY A 63 14.42 -13.32 2.07
CA GLY A 63 14.51 -13.00 3.50
C GLY A 63 14.63 -11.52 3.84
N LYS A 64 14.72 -10.62 2.85
CA LYS A 64 14.69 -9.16 3.10
C LYS A 64 13.25 -8.69 3.20
N THR A 65 12.95 -8.01 4.29
CA THR A 65 11.62 -7.45 4.58
C THR A 65 11.76 -6.00 5.03
N VAL A 66 10.94 -5.11 4.47
CA VAL A 66 10.95 -3.67 4.76
C VAL A 66 9.51 -3.20 4.99
N ILE A 67 9.31 -2.34 5.99
CA ILE A 67 8.01 -1.71 6.24
C ILE A 67 8.00 -0.36 5.53
N CYS A 68 7.10 -0.23 4.55
CA CYS A 68 6.88 0.98 3.78
C CYS A 68 5.73 1.79 4.42
N PRO A 69 6.00 3.00 4.97
CA PRO A 69 4.97 3.80 5.63
C PRO A 69 3.84 4.25 4.69
N THR A 70 4.17 4.52 3.43
CA THR A 70 3.25 5.05 2.42
C THR A 70 3.22 4.18 1.16
N ILE A 71 2.27 4.43 0.25
CA ILE A 71 2.19 3.73 -1.03
C ILE A 71 3.32 4.17 -1.97
N GLU A 72 3.78 5.40 -1.84
CA GLU A 72 4.91 5.95 -2.57
C GLU A 72 6.22 5.24 -2.19
N ASP A 73 6.39 4.95 -0.88
CA ASP A 73 7.54 4.17 -0.39
C ASP A 73 7.52 2.71 -0.89
N VAL A 74 6.33 2.14 -1.14
CA VAL A 74 6.21 0.80 -1.73
C VAL A 74 6.85 0.77 -3.11
N TRP A 75 6.54 1.72 -3.98
CA TRP A 75 7.07 1.73 -5.34
C TRP A 75 8.58 1.92 -5.35
N ARG A 76 9.09 2.88 -4.57
CA ARG A 76 10.55 3.05 -4.39
C ARG A 76 11.22 1.77 -3.90
N GLN A 77 10.58 1.06 -2.97
CA GLN A 77 11.16 -0.17 -2.41
C GLN A 77 11.11 -1.34 -3.41
N VAL A 78 10.10 -1.42 -4.28
CA VAL A 78 10.04 -2.40 -5.37
C VAL A 78 11.18 -2.15 -6.37
N GLU A 79 11.47 -0.91 -6.71
CA GLU A 79 12.61 -0.57 -7.58
C GLU A 79 13.93 -0.99 -6.95
N ILE A 80 14.10 -0.79 -5.64
CA ILE A 80 15.30 -1.24 -4.90
C ILE A 80 15.39 -2.78 -4.89
N PHE A 81 14.28 -3.50 -4.75
CA PHE A 81 14.30 -4.97 -4.75
C PHE A 81 14.56 -5.57 -6.13
N THR A 82 14.08 -4.94 -7.19
CA THR A 82 14.17 -5.45 -8.57
C THR A 82 15.35 -4.89 -9.36
N GLY A 83 15.94 -3.77 -8.90
CA GLY A 83 17.00 -3.05 -9.61
C GLY A 83 16.53 -2.31 -10.86
N ASN A 84 15.22 -2.26 -11.12
CA ASN A 84 14.63 -1.65 -12.31
C ASN A 84 13.52 -0.67 -11.93
N PRO A 85 13.28 0.39 -12.72
CA PRO A 85 12.10 1.24 -12.54
C PRO A 85 10.82 0.42 -12.58
N TYR A 86 9.85 0.76 -11.72
CA TYR A 86 8.58 0.04 -11.64
C TYR A 86 7.41 1.00 -11.75
N ASP A 87 6.58 0.78 -12.79
CA ASP A 87 5.35 1.51 -12.99
C ASP A 87 4.15 0.55 -12.77
N PRO A 88 3.38 0.70 -11.68
CA PRO A 88 2.24 -0.17 -11.38
C PRO A 88 1.07 0.00 -12.36
N LEU A 89 1.05 1.06 -13.17
CA LEU A 89 0.01 1.32 -14.16
C LEU A 89 0.42 0.88 -15.57
N ARG A 90 1.68 0.49 -15.75
CA ARG A 90 2.15 -0.07 -17.02
C ARG A 90 1.63 -1.50 -17.14
N VAL A 91 0.60 -1.67 -17.95
CA VAL A 91 0.05 -2.98 -18.32
C VAL A 91 1.12 -3.72 -19.11
N ASN A 92 1.56 -4.88 -18.60
CA ASN A 92 2.31 -5.88 -19.38
C ASN A 92 1.35 -6.82 -20.09
#